data_AF-A0A2G8SCQ2-F1
#
_entry.id   AF-A0A2G8SCQ2-F1
#
_cell.length_a   1.000
_cell.length_b   1.000
_cell.length_c   1.000
_cell.angle_alpha   90.00
_cell.angle_beta   90.00
_cell.angle_gamma   90.00
#
_symmetry.space_group_name_H-M   'P 1'
#
loop_
_entity.id
_entity.type
_entity.pdbx_description
1 polymer ?
#
loop_
_entity_poly.entity_id
_entity_poly.type
_entity_poly.pdbx_seq_one_letter_code
_entity_poly.pdbx_strand_id
1 'polypeptide(L)'
;MNMGLLFKLLPLVALGGSSVVARTTPTTLRQRATTTDVLATDLCGDVSAEFTIPGLFGTTIPLGHLDLCYCESQIPLLLTTDPLVISAVLLAGVATTKKELVDLLNSSKNHETCYYPDHAEPVCAKGAPCSFKCKDGFTPEPKEWPTDCVCKPPFKVCNGLCGHFKACPSGKPHRRESSIRKRSACGSGMTACGIYGRANGIGSAWECINTTTDLESCGGCAIPLDDSSPDGVDCTAIPGVVDVACRAGSCVVNRCIPGYEISTDGTFCLASHGILEQS
;
A
#
# COMPACT_ATOMS: atom_id res chain seq x y z
N MET A 1 -74.73 -12.50 -14.84
CA MET A 1 -74.41 -13.64 -13.95
C MET A 1 -72.91 -13.57 -13.68
N ASN A 2 -72.43 -13.00 -12.55
CA ASN A 2 -72.11 -13.70 -11.27
C ASN A 2 -71.56 -15.10 -11.52
N MET A 3 -70.38 -15.55 -11.10
CA MET A 3 -69.51 -15.37 -9.91
C MET A 3 -68.09 -15.85 -10.34
N GLY A 4 -66.96 -15.63 -9.68
CA GLY A 4 -66.68 -15.19 -8.33
C GLY A 4 -65.16 -15.24 -8.11
N LEU A 5 -64.66 -14.18 -7.51
CA LEU A 5 -63.30 -13.96 -7.04
C LEU A 5 -63.02 -14.92 -5.88
N LEU A 6 -61.88 -15.64 -5.90
CA LEU A 6 -61.41 -16.42 -4.74
C LEU A 6 -59.94 -16.11 -4.47
N PHE A 7 -59.68 -14.98 -3.81
CA PHE A 7 -58.39 -14.71 -3.16
C PHE A 7 -58.34 -15.50 -1.85
N LYS A 8 -57.53 -16.57 -1.81
CA LYS A 8 -57.16 -17.23 -0.55
C LYS A 8 -55.96 -16.51 0.06
N LEU A 9 -56.22 -15.85 1.18
CA LEU A 9 -55.22 -15.43 2.16
C LEU A 9 -54.57 -16.66 2.79
N LEU A 10 -53.24 -16.69 2.83
CA LEU A 10 -52.42 -17.55 3.69
C LEU A 10 -51.37 -16.70 4.43
N PRO A 11 -50.92 -17.15 5.61
CA PRO A 11 -50.51 -16.29 6.71
C PRO A 11 -49.05 -15.85 6.64
N LEU A 12 -48.79 -14.64 7.13
CA LEU A 12 -47.46 -14.16 7.49
C LEU A 12 -46.86 -15.06 8.58
N VAL A 13 -45.81 -15.79 8.23
CA VAL A 13 -44.88 -16.37 9.20
C VAL A 13 -43.75 -15.35 9.41
N ALA A 14 -43.74 -14.74 10.59
CA ALA A 14 -42.64 -13.91 11.05
C ALA A 14 -41.47 -14.80 11.47
N LEU A 15 -40.40 -14.83 10.68
CA LEU A 15 -39.10 -15.36 11.09
C LEU A 15 -38.25 -14.19 11.58
N GLY A 16 -37.89 -14.26 12.86
CA GLY A 16 -37.07 -13.27 13.54
C GLY A 16 -35.69 -13.13 12.89
N GLY A 17 -35.37 -11.91 12.45
CA GLY A 17 -34.02 -11.55 12.07
C GLY A 17 -33.15 -11.41 13.32
N SER A 18 -32.23 -12.34 13.54
CA SER A 18 -31.09 -12.10 14.41
C SER A 18 -30.15 -11.14 13.70
N SER A 19 -30.11 -9.88 14.13
CA SER A 19 -29.13 -8.90 13.68
C SER A 19 -27.74 -9.29 14.18
N VAL A 20 -27.00 -10.07 13.39
CA VAL A 20 -25.55 -10.20 13.56
C VAL A 20 -24.93 -8.91 13.03
N VAL A 21 -24.50 -8.04 13.94
CA VAL A 21 -23.65 -6.89 13.61
C VAL A 21 -22.29 -7.46 13.20
N ALA A 22 -22.14 -7.75 11.91
CA ALA A 22 -20.82 -7.97 11.32
C ALA A 22 -20.09 -6.62 11.34
N ARG A 23 -19.11 -6.49 12.24
CA ARG A 23 -18.09 -5.43 12.16
C ARG A 23 -17.38 -5.61 10.81
N THR A 24 -17.79 -4.84 9.82
CA THR A 24 -17.00 -4.61 8.63
C THR A 24 -15.79 -3.80 9.06
N THR A 25 -14.68 -4.49 9.31
CA THR A 25 -13.37 -3.85 9.22
C THR A 25 -13.28 -3.28 7.81
N PRO A 26 -13.05 -1.97 7.62
CA PRO A 26 -12.67 -1.46 6.32
C PRO A 26 -11.26 -1.98 6.08
N THR A 27 -11.17 -3.21 5.58
CA THR A 27 -9.98 -3.67 4.88
C THR A 27 -9.92 -2.78 3.67
N THR A 28 -9.22 -1.65 3.78
CA THR A 28 -8.73 -0.91 2.64
C THR A 28 -7.73 -1.82 1.94
N LEU A 29 -8.25 -2.82 1.23
CA LEU A 29 -7.62 -3.30 0.03
C LEU A 29 -7.55 -2.04 -0.84
N ARG A 30 -6.40 -1.37 -0.76
CA ARG A 30 -5.85 -0.66 -1.90
C ARG A 30 -5.70 -1.72 -2.99
N GLN A 31 -6.81 -2.06 -3.64
CA GLN A 31 -6.77 -2.28 -5.07
C GLN A 31 -6.38 -0.93 -5.64
N ARG A 32 -5.06 -0.69 -5.61
CA ARG A 32 -4.44 0.15 -6.60
C ARG A 32 -4.84 -0.55 -7.89
N ALA A 33 -5.88 -0.05 -8.53
CA ALA A 33 -6.07 -0.23 -9.94
C ALA A 33 -4.78 0.33 -10.54
N THR A 34 -3.78 -0.54 -10.70
CA THR A 34 -2.66 -0.27 -11.57
C THR A 34 -3.31 -0.14 -12.93
N THR A 35 -3.42 1.09 -13.38
CA THR A 35 -3.43 1.40 -14.80
C THR A 35 -2.37 0.52 -15.44
N THR A 36 -2.82 -0.55 -16.07
CA THR A 36 -2.06 -1.37 -17.02
C THR A 36 -0.59 -1.50 -16.66
N ASP A 37 -0.25 -2.46 -15.80
CA ASP A 37 1.05 -3.12 -15.92
C ASP A 37 1.10 -3.60 -17.38
N VAL A 38 1.81 -2.82 -18.22
CA VAL A 38 2.09 -3.19 -19.59
C VAL A 38 2.75 -4.54 -19.47
N LEU A 39 2.08 -5.56 -20.01
CA LEU A 39 2.55 -6.93 -19.97
C LEU A 39 3.97 -6.89 -20.55
N ALA A 40 4.98 -7.30 -19.77
CA ALA A 40 6.38 -7.31 -20.21
C ALA A 40 6.55 -8.11 -21.52
N THR A 41 5.57 -8.94 -21.84
CA THR A 41 5.44 -9.76 -23.04
C THR A 41 4.02 -9.63 -23.61
N ASP A 42 3.83 -9.46 -24.90
CA ASP A 42 2.50 -9.49 -25.55
C ASP A 42 2.59 -10.24 -26.88
N LEU A 43 1.50 -10.86 -27.34
CA LEU A 43 1.45 -11.46 -28.68
C LEU A 43 0.83 -10.44 -29.64
N CYS A 44 1.57 -10.02 -30.65
CA CYS A 44 1.11 -9.03 -31.62
C CYS A 44 1.30 -9.53 -33.05
N GLY A 45 0.47 -9.05 -33.98
CA GLY A 45 0.52 -9.50 -35.35
C GLY A 45 -0.25 -8.59 -36.30
N ASP A 46 0.23 -8.54 -37.54
CA ASP A 46 -0.46 -7.90 -38.66
C ASP A 46 -1.44 -8.91 -39.28
N VAL A 47 -2.72 -8.77 -38.93
CA VAL A 47 -3.78 -9.66 -39.39
C VAL A 47 -4.40 -9.08 -40.64
N SER A 48 -4.26 -9.82 -41.75
CA SER A 48 -4.92 -9.55 -43.01
C SER A 48 -5.60 -10.83 -43.50
N ALA A 49 -6.82 -11.06 -43.02
CA ALA A 49 -7.56 -12.31 -43.25
C ALA A 49 -9.08 -12.09 -43.24
N GLU A 50 -9.81 -13.02 -43.85
CA GLU A 50 -11.27 -13.06 -43.75
C GLU A 50 -11.67 -13.44 -42.32
N PHE A 51 -12.44 -12.56 -41.67
CA PHE A 51 -12.94 -12.77 -40.35
C PHE A 51 -14.26 -13.54 -40.40
N THR A 52 -14.25 -14.72 -39.80
CA THR A 52 -15.39 -15.61 -39.76
C THR A 52 -15.72 -15.97 -38.32
N ILE A 53 -16.99 -16.25 -38.05
CA ILE A 53 -17.44 -16.77 -36.76
C ILE A 53 -18.13 -18.13 -36.94
N PRO A 54 -18.11 -19.00 -35.92
CA PRO A 54 -18.85 -20.26 -35.97
C PRO A 54 -20.36 -19.99 -36.04
N GLY A 55 -21.01 -20.60 -37.02
CA GLY A 55 -22.45 -20.62 -37.23
C GLY A 55 -23.10 -21.93 -36.75
N LEU A 56 -24.38 -22.12 -37.08
CA LEU A 56 -25.08 -23.36 -36.76
C LEU A 56 -24.55 -24.54 -37.59
N PHE A 57 -24.65 -25.76 -37.03
CA PHE A 57 -24.29 -27.00 -37.72
C PHE A 57 -22.85 -27.06 -38.27
N GLY A 58 -21.91 -26.36 -37.63
CA GLY A 58 -20.49 -26.35 -38.05
C GLY A 58 -20.21 -25.52 -39.30
N THR A 59 -21.14 -24.67 -39.72
CA THR A 59 -20.90 -23.66 -40.76
C THR A 59 -20.10 -22.49 -40.20
N THR A 60 -19.43 -21.72 -41.05
CA THR A 60 -18.78 -20.45 -40.68
C THR A 60 -19.50 -19.30 -41.38
N ILE A 61 -19.71 -18.20 -40.65
CA ILE A 61 -20.35 -16.99 -41.18
C ILE A 61 -19.23 -15.97 -41.46
N PRO A 62 -18.97 -15.61 -42.73
CA PRO A 62 -18.02 -14.57 -43.05
C PRO A 62 -18.61 -13.20 -42.71
N LEU A 63 -17.84 -12.39 -41.98
CA LEU A 63 -18.24 -11.03 -41.58
C LEU A 63 -17.57 -9.95 -42.43
N GLY A 64 -16.41 -10.27 -43.00
CA GLY A 64 -15.64 -9.35 -43.85
C GLY A 64 -14.15 -9.60 -43.75
N HIS A 65 -13.35 -8.76 -44.39
CA HIS A 65 -11.89 -8.80 -44.32
C HIS A 65 -11.38 -7.92 -43.19
N LEU A 66 -10.59 -8.49 -42.29
CA LEU A 66 -9.92 -7.77 -41.21
C LEU A 66 -8.48 -7.49 -41.65
N ASP A 67 -8.12 -6.22 -41.86
CA ASP A 67 -6.76 -5.76 -42.20
C ASP A 67 -6.28 -4.77 -41.13
N LEU A 68 -5.83 -5.28 -39.99
CA LEU A 68 -5.36 -4.47 -38.88
C LEU A 68 -4.26 -5.17 -38.07
N CYS A 69 -3.31 -4.37 -37.57
CA CYS A 69 -2.29 -4.83 -36.63
C CYS A 69 -2.81 -4.65 -35.21
N TYR A 70 -2.83 -5.72 -34.43
CA TYR A 70 -3.18 -5.64 -33.01
C TYR A 70 -2.41 -6.65 -32.17
N CYS A 71 -2.43 -6.40 -30.86
CA CYS A 71 -1.94 -7.33 -29.86
C CYS A 71 -3.08 -8.00 -29.09
N GLU A 72 -2.83 -9.15 -28.47
CA GLU A 72 -3.82 -9.85 -27.66
C GLU A 72 -4.37 -8.97 -26.53
N SER A 73 -3.50 -8.16 -25.89
CA SER A 73 -3.90 -7.19 -24.86
C SER A 73 -4.89 -6.13 -25.34
N GLN A 74 -4.95 -5.87 -26.65
CA GLN A 74 -5.82 -4.86 -27.28
C GLN A 74 -7.19 -5.42 -27.70
N ILE A 75 -7.38 -6.75 -27.68
CA ILE A 75 -8.65 -7.38 -28.05
C ILE A 75 -9.86 -6.84 -27.25
N PRO A 76 -9.77 -6.60 -25.92
CA PRO A 76 -10.88 -5.99 -25.17
C PRO A 76 -11.35 -4.65 -25.74
N LEU A 77 -10.43 -3.84 -26.26
CA LEU A 77 -10.78 -2.58 -26.91
C LEU A 77 -11.46 -2.84 -28.25
N LEU A 78 -10.90 -3.72 -29.10
CA LEU A 78 -11.44 -4.07 -30.41
C LEU A 78 -12.89 -4.57 -30.34
N LEU A 79 -13.22 -5.36 -29.32
CA LEU A 79 -14.59 -5.85 -29.06
C LEU A 79 -15.63 -4.74 -28.88
N THR A 80 -15.19 -3.51 -28.63
CA THR A 80 -16.05 -2.34 -28.40
C THR A 80 -15.86 -1.22 -29.42
N THR A 81 -14.80 -1.24 -30.24
CA THR A 81 -14.46 -0.14 -31.14
C THR A 81 -14.52 -0.51 -32.62
N ASP A 82 -14.27 -1.76 -32.99
CA ASP A 82 -14.25 -2.16 -34.40
C ASP A 82 -15.65 -2.62 -34.88
N PRO A 83 -16.22 -2.03 -35.95
CA PRO A 83 -17.57 -2.37 -36.41
C PRO A 83 -17.77 -3.84 -36.81
N LEU A 84 -16.77 -4.48 -37.41
CA LEU A 84 -16.84 -5.90 -37.80
C LEU A 84 -16.82 -6.78 -36.55
N VAL A 85 -15.93 -6.46 -35.60
CA VAL A 85 -15.83 -7.18 -34.33
C VAL A 85 -17.08 -7.00 -33.48
N ILE A 86 -17.65 -5.79 -33.42
CA ILE A 86 -18.92 -5.53 -32.72
C ILE A 86 -20.04 -6.38 -33.32
N SER A 87 -20.11 -6.48 -34.65
CA SER A 87 -21.09 -7.33 -35.33
C SER A 87 -20.90 -8.82 -34.97
N ALA A 88 -19.65 -9.29 -34.89
CA ALA A 88 -19.34 -10.64 -34.42
C ALA A 88 -19.82 -10.88 -32.99
N VAL A 89 -19.58 -9.93 -32.08
CA VAL A 89 -20.05 -10.00 -30.68
C VAL A 89 -21.57 -10.13 -30.61
N LEU A 90 -22.30 -9.38 -31.43
CA LEU A 90 -23.77 -9.45 -31.48
C LEU A 90 -24.29 -10.81 -31.97
N LEU A 91 -23.56 -11.49 -32.85
CA LEU A 91 -23.97 -12.76 -33.45
C LEU A 91 -23.51 -13.99 -32.67
N ALA A 92 -22.28 -14.00 -32.16
CA ALA A 92 -21.65 -15.17 -31.54
C ALA A 92 -21.30 -14.99 -30.05
N GLY A 93 -21.42 -13.78 -29.51
CA GLY A 93 -21.07 -13.43 -28.14
C GLY A 93 -19.58 -13.12 -27.93
N VAL A 94 -19.29 -12.39 -26.85
CA VAL A 94 -17.94 -11.86 -26.55
C VAL A 94 -16.87 -12.95 -26.46
N ALA A 95 -17.17 -14.07 -25.79
CA ALA A 95 -16.20 -15.14 -25.57
C ALA A 95 -15.76 -15.79 -26.88
N THR A 96 -16.72 -16.09 -27.77
CA THR A 96 -16.48 -16.68 -29.08
C THR A 96 -15.69 -15.71 -29.96
N THR A 97 -16.13 -14.45 -30.05
CA THR A 97 -15.43 -13.42 -30.84
C THR A 97 -13.99 -13.22 -30.37
N LYS A 98 -13.77 -13.16 -29.05
CA LYS A 98 -12.42 -13.06 -28.49
C LYS A 98 -11.55 -14.24 -28.91
N LYS A 99 -12.08 -15.47 -28.83
CA LYS A 99 -11.36 -16.68 -29.23
C LYS A 99 -10.96 -16.62 -30.71
N GLU A 100 -11.90 -16.29 -31.60
CA GLU A 100 -11.62 -16.22 -33.04
C GLU A 100 -10.58 -15.13 -33.37
N LEU A 101 -10.58 -14.00 -32.67
CA LEU A 101 -9.52 -12.99 -32.83
C LEU A 101 -8.16 -13.52 -32.38
N VAL A 102 -8.08 -14.20 -31.25
CA VAL A 102 -6.82 -14.83 -30.81
C VAL A 102 -6.35 -15.90 -31.81
N ASP A 103 -7.26 -16.73 -32.32
CA ASP A 103 -6.93 -17.77 -33.30
C ASP A 103 -6.47 -17.15 -34.64
N LEU A 104 -7.12 -16.07 -35.10
CA LEU A 104 -6.68 -15.30 -36.26
C LEU A 104 -5.29 -14.70 -36.06
N LEU A 105 -5.04 -14.10 -34.89
CA LEU A 105 -3.74 -13.53 -34.54
C LEU A 105 -2.64 -14.59 -34.61
N ASN A 106 -2.84 -15.76 -34.00
CA ASN A 106 -1.91 -16.89 -34.05
C ASN A 106 -1.71 -17.46 -35.47
N SER A 107 -2.72 -17.35 -36.33
CA SER A 107 -2.63 -17.80 -37.73
C SER A 107 -1.95 -16.81 -38.67
N SER A 108 -1.72 -15.57 -38.22
CA SER A 108 -1.17 -14.51 -39.06
C SER A 108 0.30 -14.78 -39.39
N LYS A 109 0.75 -14.41 -40.59
CA LYS A 109 2.12 -14.71 -41.05
C LYS A 109 3.21 -13.96 -40.29
N ASN A 110 2.87 -12.81 -39.72
CA ASN A 110 3.79 -11.90 -39.04
C ASN A 110 3.40 -11.74 -37.56
N HIS A 111 2.89 -12.78 -36.90
CA HIS A 111 2.73 -12.73 -35.45
C HIS A 111 4.08 -12.94 -34.75
N GLU A 112 4.28 -12.21 -33.66
CA GLU A 112 5.48 -12.28 -32.85
C GLU A 112 5.13 -12.09 -31.39
N THR A 113 5.83 -12.80 -30.50
CA THR A 113 5.81 -12.49 -29.07
C THR A 113 6.74 -11.33 -28.80
N CYS A 114 6.16 -10.17 -28.55
CA CYS A 114 6.83 -8.91 -28.35
C CYS A 114 7.27 -8.75 -26.90
N TYR A 115 8.49 -8.26 -26.71
CA TYR A 115 9.04 -7.91 -25.41
C TYR A 115 9.20 -6.40 -25.34
N TYR A 116 8.60 -5.78 -24.34
CA TYR A 116 8.60 -4.32 -24.23
C TYR A 116 9.47 -3.87 -23.06
N PRO A 117 10.32 -2.86 -23.25
CA PRO A 117 11.12 -2.30 -22.17
C PRO A 117 10.22 -1.54 -21.19
N ASP A 118 10.77 -1.24 -20.01
CA ASP A 118 10.08 -0.37 -19.06
C ASP A 118 9.75 0.99 -19.69
N HIS A 119 8.62 1.57 -19.29
CA HIS A 119 8.13 2.83 -19.85
C HIS A 119 7.84 2.79 -21.36
N ALA A 120 7.63 1.62 -21.94
CA ALA A 120 7.03 1.46 -23.26
C ALA A 120 5.50 1.33 -23.18
N GLU A 121 4.85 1.72 -24.27
CA GLU A 121 3.46 1.40 -24.57
C GLU A 121 3.43 0.69 -25.92
N PRO A 122 2.85 -0.53 -25.99
CA PRO A 122 2.76 -1.30 -27.23
C PRO A 122 2.01 -0.53 -28.33
N VAL A 123 2.56 -0.53 -29.54
CA VAL A 123 1.93 0.07 -30.73
C VAL A 123 2.13 -0.89 -31.90
N CYS A 124 1.13 -1.71 -32.20
CA CYS A 124 1.21 -2.60 -33.36
C CYS A 124 1.23 -1.77 -34.66
N ALA A 125 2.25 -1.98 -35.50
CA ALA A 125 2.36 -1.35 -36.81
C ALA A 125 2.46 -2.41 -37.92
N LYS A 126 1.93 -2.08 -39.11
CA LYS A 126 1.95 -2.98 -40.27
C LYS A 126 3.38 -3.37 -40.61
N GLY A 127 3.66 -4.68 -40.66
CA GLY A 127 5.02 -5.22 -40.88
C GLY A 127 6.00 -5.07 -39.71
N ALA A 128 5.60 -4.46 -38.59
CA ALA A 128 6.41 -4.29 -37.39
C ALA A 128 5.52 -4.42 -36.12
N PRO A 129 5.02 -5.64 -35.83
CA PRO A 129 4.02 -5.88 -34.79
C PRO A 129 4.51 -5.52 -33.37
N CYS A 130 5.81 -5.65 -33.12
CA CYS A 130 6.43 -5.35 -31.83
C CYS A 130 6.89 -3.89 -31.69
N SER A 131 6.36 -2.98 -32.50
CA SER A 131 6.64 -1.56 -32.33
C SER A 131 6.06 -1.04 -31.01
N PHE A 132 6.70 -0.01 -30.45
CA PHE A 132 6.26 0.64 -29.23
C PHE A 132 6.59 2.12 -29.25
N LYS A 133 5.92 2.88 -28.38
CA LYS A 133 6.26 4.27 -28.09
C LYS A 133 6.69 4.39 -26.63
N CYS A 134 7.69 5.21 -26.35
CA CYS A 134 8.07 5.52 -24.98
C CYS A 134 7.08 6.50 -24.35
N LYS A 135 6.74 6.25 -23.08
CA LYS A 135 5.91 7.12 -22.24
C LYS A 135 6.75 7.71 -21.10
N ASP A 136 6.10 8.44 -20.21
CA ASP A 136 6.72 8.96 -18.98
C ASP A 136 7.95 9.87 -19.20
N GLY A 137 8.05 10.49 -20.37
CA GLY A 137 9.17 11.38 -20.73
C GLY A 137 10.44 10.67 -21.20
N PHE A 138 10.41 9.33 -21.30
CA PHE A 138 11.52 8.56 -21.85
C PHE A 138 11.60 8.70 -23.37
N THR A 139 12.80 8.51 -23.91
CA THR A 139 13.03 8.58 -25.36
C THR A 139 13.47 7.23 -25.92
N PRO A 140 13.04 6.90 -27.15
CA PRO A 140 13.41 5.65 -27.81
C PRO A 140 14.91 5.60 -28.10
N GLU A 141 15.52 4.44 -27.85
CA GLU A 141 16.91 4.14 -28.20
C GLU A 141 17.06 2.70 -28.71
N PRO A 142 17.83 2.47 -29.79
CA PRO A 142 18.41 3.46 -30.71
C PRO A 142 17.33 4.26 -31.48
N LYS A 143 17.74 5.37 -32.13
CA LYS A 143 16.81 6.25 -32.88
C LYS A 143 16.10 5.52 -34.02
N GLU A 144 16.79 4.59 -34.66
CA GLU A 144 16.26 3.72 -35.70
C GLU A 144 16.06 2.33 -35.10
N TRP A 145 14.86 1.76 -35.22
CA TRP A 145 14.47 0.48 -34.62
C TRP A 145 14.71 0.43 -33.11
N PRO A 146 13.97 1.24 -32.32
CA PRO A 146 14.19 1.32 -30.89
C PRO A 146 13.92 -0.01 -30.21
N THR A 147 14.79 -0.35 -29.27
CA THR A 147 14.70 -1.56 -28.44
C THR A 147 14.53 -1.22 -26.97
N ASP A 148 14.75 0.04 -26.60
CA ASP A 148 14.71 0.52 -25.23
C ASP A 148 14.08 1.93 -25.12
N CYS A 149 13.60 2.26 -23.92
CA CYS A 149 13.14 3.58 -23.53
C CYS A 149 14.07 4.14 -22.46
N VAL A 150 14.88 5.13 -22.82
CA VAL A 150 15.96 5.63 -21.98
C VAL A 150 15.74 7.08 -21.55
N CYS A 151 16.23 7.42 -20.36
CA CYS A 151 16.26 8.79 -19.86
C CYS A 151 17.67 9.36 -20.02
N LYS A 152 17.94 9.99 -21.17
CA LYS A 152 19.28 10.52 -21.49
C LYS A 152 19.62 11.77 -20.69
N PRO A 153 20.89 11.98 -20.29
CA PRO A 153 21.34 13.26 -19.73
C PRO A 153 20.99 14.43 -20.65
N PRO A 154 20.63 15.62 -20.11
CA PRO A 154 20.68 16.03 -18.69
C PRO A 154 19.42 15.66 -17.87
N PHE A 155 18.50 14.90 -18.44
CA PHE A 155 17.27 14.48 -17.76
C PHE A 155 17.57 13.40 -16.70
N LYS A 156 16.70 13.29 -15.70
CA LYS A 156 16.80 12.30 -14.62
C LYS A 156 15.45 11.67 -14.36
N VAL A 157 15.46 10.41 -13.93
CA VAL A 157 14.23 9.70 -13.54
C VAL A 157 13.89 10.01 -12.09
N CYS A 158 12.70 10.56 -11.85
CA CYS A 158 12.15 10.80 -10.52
C CYS A 158 10.72 10.25 -10.45
N ASN A 159 10.46 9.32 -9.51
CA ASN A 159 9.14 8.68 -9.33
C ASN A 159 8.56 8.07 -10.62
N GLY A 160 9.41 7.44 -11.44
CA GLY A 160 8.99 6.81 -12.71
C GLY A 160 8.80 7.77 -13.88
N LEU A 161 9.06 9.08 -13.71
CA LEU A 161 9.02 10.07 -14.79
C LEU A 161 10.44 10.52 -15.14
N CYS A 162 10.78 10.54 -16.43
CA CYS A 162 12.00 11.16 -16.94
C CYS A 162 11.75 12.64 -17.25
N GLY A 163 12.60 13.52 -16.70
CA GLY A 163 12.42 14.95 -16.88
C GLY A 163 13.57 15.80 -16.32
N HIS A 164 13.48 17.11 -16.54
CA HIS A 164 14.50 18.05 -16.09
C HIS A 164 14.22 18.48 -14.65
N PHE A 165 14.62 17.65 -13.70
CA PHE A 165 14.42 17.90 -12.27
C PHE A 165 15.70 18.48 -11.64
N LYS A 166 15.56 19.60 -10.92
CA LYS A 166 16.65 20.14 -10.08
C LYS A 166 17.02 19.17 -8.95
N ALA A 167 16.02 18.49 -8.39
CA ALA A 167 16.15 17.41 -7.42
C ALA A 167 14.91 16.50 -7.50
N CYS A 168 15.06 15.20 -7.21
CA CYS A 168 13.90 14.31 -7.11
C CYS A 168 13.22 14.49 -5.74
N PRO A 169 11.90 14.71 -5.68
CA PRO A 169 11.16 14.66 -4.42
C PRO A 169 11.11 13.20 -3.95
N SER A 170 11.98 12.83 -3.02
CA SER A 170 11.86 11.56 -2.30
C SER A 170 10.63 11.66 -1.40
N GLY A 171 9.70 10.72 -1.53
CA GLY A 171 8.44 10.65 -0.75
C GLY A 171 8.62 10.43 0.76
N LYS A 172 9.85 10.58 1.28
CA LYS A 172 10.11 10.72 2.71
C LYS A 172 10.48 12.17 2.95
N PRO A 173 9.68 12.98 3.66
CA PRO A 173 10.23 14.19 4.23
C PRO A 173 11.45 13.73 5.03
N HIS A 174 12.62 14.30 4.74
CA HIS A 174 13.71 14.22 5.69
C HIS A 174 13.20 14.99 6.90
N ARG A 175 12.55 14.29 7.84
CA ARG A 175 12.14 14.88 9.10
C ARG A 175 13.39 15.55 9.64
N ARG A 176 13.26 16.77 10.11
CA ARG A 176 14.34 17.52 10.78
C ARG A 176 14.74 16.86 12.12
N GLU A 177 14.68 15.54 12.22
CA GLU A 177 15.14 14.70 13.34
C GLU A 177 16.57 15.10 13.74
N SER A 178 17.44 15.31 12.73
CA SER A 178 18.83 15.70 12.93
C SER A 178 19.04 17.12 13.48
N SER A 179 17.98 17.89 13.70
CA SER A 179 18.07 19.27 14.21
C SER A 179 17.72 19.39 15.69
N ILE A 180 17.04 18.42 16.29
CA ILE A 180 16.64 18.51 17.70
C ILE A 180 17.84 18.23 18.60
N ARG A 181 18.53 17.10 18.42
CA ARG A 181 19.78 16.76 19.13
C ARG A 181 20.87 17.81 18.97
N LYS A 182 20.98 18.43 17.79
CA LYS A 182 21.94 19.52 17.54
C LYS A 182 21.61 20.80 18.33
N ARG A 183 20.33 21.01 18.68
CA ARG A 183 19.86 22.19 19.43
C ARG A 183 19.64 21.90 20.92
N SER A 184 19.49 20.65 21.32
CA SER A 184 19.24 20.18 22.68
C SER A 184 20.53 19.71 23.36
N ALA A 185 21.48 20.63 23.50
CA ALA A 185 22.74 20.38 24.17
C ALA A 185 22.63 20.69 25.66
N CYS A 186 23.01 19.73 26.51
CA CYS A 186 23.10 19.90 27.95
C CYS A 186 24.55 19.92 28.42
N GLY A 187 24.80 20.48 29.60
CA GLY A 187 26.10 20.42 30.26
C GLY A 187 26.49 18.99 30.63
N SER A 188 27.74 18.81 31.05
CA SER A 188 28.27 17.51 31.49
C SER A 188 27.39 16.89 32.58
N GLY A 189 26.99 15.62 32.41
CA GLY A 189 26.18 14.87 33.39
C GLY A 189 24.68 15.12 33.32
N MET A 190 24.19 15.87 32.33
CA MET A 190 22.77 16.16 32.14
C MET A 190 22.27 15.55 30.81
N THR A 191 21.02 15.10 30.79
CA THR A 191 20.33 14.52 29.62
C THR A 191 19.25 15.49 29.13
N ALA A 192 19.16 15.68 27.81
CA ALA A 192 18.08 16.45 27.22
C ALA A 192 16.80 15.61 27.16
N CYS A 193 15.76 16.04 27.87
CA CYS A 193 14.46 15.38 27.97
C CYS A 193 13.35 16.26 27.42
N GLY A 194 12.26 15.66 26.93
CA GLY A 194 11.10 16.39 26.43
C GLY A 194 10.25 16.99 27.55
N ILE A 195 9.56 18.09 27.27
CA ILE A 195 8.61 18.72 28.21
C ILE A 195 7.17 18.41 27.78
N TYR A 196 6.29 18.06 28.73
CA TYR A 196 4.87 17.83 28.48
C TYR A 196 4.13 19.13 28.07
N GLY A 197 3.23 19.06 27.08
CA GLY A 197 2.25 20.12 26.83
C GLY A 197 2.65 21.28 25.90
N ARG A 198 3.81 21.26 25.22
CA ARG A 198 4.11 22.20 24.12
C ARG A 198 4.13 21.47 22.77
N ALA A 199 3.07 21.68 21.99
CA ALA A 199 2.78 20.94 20.75
C ALA A 199 3.66 21.34 19.56
N ASN A 200 4.38 20.37 18.99
CA ASN A 200 4.03 19.72 17.71
C ASN A 200 4.90 18.45 17.46
N GLY A 201 4.81 17.47 18.36
CA GLY A 201 5.53 16.19 18.29
C GLY A 201 6.40 15.90 19.51
N ILE A 202 6.91 14.67 19.61
CA ILE A 202 7.90 14.25 20.62
C ILE A 202 9.06 15.27 20.63
N GLY A 203 9.36 15.84 21.81
CA GLY A 203 10.57 16.62 22.06
C GLY A 203 10.62 18.07 21.53
N SER A 204 9.57 18.67 20.96
CA SER A 204 9.67 20.03 20.39
C SER A 204 10.06 21.13 21.41
N ALA A 205 9.77 20.92 22.69
CA ALA A 205 10.33 21.65 23.81
C ALA A 205 11.08 20.67 24.70
N TRP A 206 12.26 21.07 25.18
CA TRP A 206 13.16 20.19 25.93
C TRP A 206 13.77 20.93 27.12
N GLU A 207 14.18 20.17 28.11
CA GLU A 207 14.92 20.63 29.29
C GLU A 207 16.10 19.69 29.60
N CYS A 208 17.03 20.15 30.41
CA CYS A 208 18.14 19.33 30.88
C CYS A 208 17.82 18.74 32.25
N ILE A 209 17.84 17.42 32.36
CA ILE A 209 17.57 16.67 33.60
C ILE A 209 18.79 15.82 33.94
N ASN A 210 19.16 15.74 35.22
CA ASN A 210 20.16 14.77 35.67
C ASN A 210 19.49 13.43 35.96
N THR A 211 19.43 12.58 34.94
CA THR A 211 18.77 11.26 35.01
C THR A 211 19.45 10.28 35.98
N THR A 212 20.59 10.63 36.55
CA THR A 212 21.26 9.80 37.57
C THR A 212 20.78 10.06 38.99
N THR A 213 20.08 11.18 39.21
CA THR A 213 19.64 11.65 40.54
C THR A 213 18.19 12.12 40.58
N ASP A 214 17.58 12.41 39.42
CA ASP A 214 16.21 12.87 39.33
C ASP A 214 15.22 11.75 39.63
N LEU A 215 14.20 12.04 40.45
CA LEU A 215 13.22 11.04 40.89
C LEU A 215 12.22 10.67 39.81
N GLU A 216 11.83 11.63 38.97
CA GLU A 216 10.77 11.48 37.98
C GLU A 216 11.30 10.97 36.65
N SER A 217 12.60 11.17 36.39
CA SER A 217 13.32 10.75 35.20
C SER A 217 14.57 9.94 35.59
N CYS A 218 14.40 8.93 36.44
CA CYS A 218 15.53 8.11 36.87
C CYS A 218 15.93 7.11 35.77
N GLY A 219 17.22 7.07 35.43
CA GLY A 219 17.79 6.16 34.42
C GLY A 219 17.58 6.59 32.96
N GLY A 220 16.73 7.59 32.73
CA GLY A 220 16.39 8.09 31.40
C GLY A 220 15.34 9.19 31.49
N CYS A 221 14.82 9.68 30.37
CA CYS A 221 13.81 10.73 30.36
C CYS A 221 12.40 10.16 30.56
N ALA A 222 11.61 10.72 31.48
CA ALA A 222 10.18 10.39 31.59
C ALA A 222 9.43 10.66 30.28
N ILE A 223 9.81 11.73 29.58
CA ILE A 223 9.38 12.03 28.22
C ILE A 223 10.63 12.02 27.33
N PRO A 224 10.82 10.97 26.51
CA PRO A 224 11.94 10.89 25.57
C PRO A 224 12.01 12.11 24.64
N LEU A 225 13.22 12.57 24.36
CA LEU A 225 13.45 13.66 23.40
C LEU A 225 13.20 13.18 21.95
N ASP A 226 13.53 11.92 21.68
CA ASP A 226 13.29 11.20 20.43
C ASP A 226 13.25 9.69 20.70
N ASP A 227 12.93 8.90 19.66
CA ASP A 227 12.80 7.43 19.72
C ASP A 227 14.09 6.69 20.13
N SER A 228 15.21 7.40 20.28
CA SER A 228 16.50 6.84 20.67
C SER A 228 17.04 7.45 21.96
N SER A 229 16.20 8.16 22.71
CA SER A 229 16.52 8.61 24.07
C SER A 229 16.18 7.49 25.07
N PRO A 230 17.00 7.28 26.12
CA PRO A 230 16.69 6.27 27.13
C PRO A 230 15.41 6.64 27.89
N ASP A 231 14.55 5.67 28.10
CA ASP A 231 13.31 5.84 28.88
C ASP A 231 13.64 5.90 30.38
N GLY A 232 13.05 6.88 31.06
CA GLY A 232 13.16 7.06 32.50
C GLY A 232 11.97 6.49 33.25
N VAL A 233 12.18 6.19 34.52
CA VAL A 233 11.12 5.80 35.45
C VAL A 233 10.92 6.86 36.51
N ASP A 234 9.66 7.08 36.88
CA ASP A 234 9.28 7.85 38.07
C ASP A 234 9.33 6.93 39.29
N CYS A 235 10.34 7.13 40.13
CA CYS A 235 10.54 6.34 41.34
C CYS A 235 9.46 6.63 42.40
N THR A 236 8.80 7.78 42.36
CA THR A 236 7.73 8.14 43.31
C THR A 236 6.42 7.41 43.01
N ALA A 237 6.24 6.97 41.76
CA ALA A 237 5.12 6.13 41.34
C ALA A 237 5.22 4.66 41.78
N ILE A 238 6.33 4.24 42.42
CA ILE A 238 6.49 2.87 42.89
C ILE A 238 5.45 2.59 44.01
N PRO A 239 4.61 1.54 43.90
CA PRO A 239 3.58 1.28 44.88
C PRO A 239 4.14 1.02 46.28
N GLY A 240 3.57 1.68 47.29
CA GLY A 240 3.89 1.46 48.70
C GLY A 240 5.18 2.13 49.19
N VAL A 241 5.87 2.91 48.37
CA VAL A 241 7.05 3.67 48.82
C VAL A 241 6.64 4.90 49.63
N VAL A 242 7.47 5.22 50.64
CA VAL A 242 7.39 6.48 51.41
C VAL A 242 8.64 7.31 51.22
N ASP A 243 9.79 6.64 51.08
CA ASP A 243 11.07 7.28 50.83
C ASP A 243 11.82 6.47 49.78
N VAL A 244 12.16 7.14 48.69
CA VAL A 244 12.79 6.58 47.50
C VAL A 244 13.80 7.59 46.97
N ALA A 245 14.88 7.09 46.38
CA ALA A 245 15.92 7.89 45.77
C ALA A 245 16.27 7.35 44.39
N CYS A 246 16.60 8.23 43.44
CA CYS A 246 17.33 7.84 42.25
C CYS A 246 18.84 7.87 42.56
N ARG A 247 19.51 6.72 42.42
CA ARG A 247 20.97 6.62 42.62
C ARG A 247 21.59 5.98 41.41
N ALA A 248 22.50 6.71 40.76
CA ALA A 248 23.20 6.26 39.56
C ALA A 248 22.25 5.75 38.45
N GLY A 249 21.06 6.35 38.34
CA GLY A 249 20.06 6.00 37.34
C GLY A 249 19.21 4.77 37.68
N SER A 250 19.16 4.36 38.96
CA SER A 250 18.28 3.29 39.43
C SER A 250 17.49 3.75 40.66
N CYS A 251 16.21 3.37 40.70
CA CYS A 251 15.37 3.62 41.88
C CYS A 251 15.83 2.74 43.04
N VAL A 252 16.02 3.36 44.20
CA VAL A 252 16.38 2.71 45.46
C VAL A 252 15.35 3.09 46.51
N VAL A 253 14.66 2.10 47.04
CA VAL A 253 13.66 2.28 48.09
C VAL A 253 14.38 2.31 49.45
N ASN A 254 14.21 3.42 50.20
CA ASN A 254 14.74 3.55 51.55
C ASN A 254 13.69 3.19 52.61
N ARG A 255 12.39 3.41 52.34
CA ARG A 255 11.30 3.10 53.27
C ARG A 255 9.98 2.85 52.56
N CYS A 256 9.26 1.83 53.05
CA CYS A 256 7.90 1.49 52.63
C CYS A 256 6.84 2.01 53.62
N ILE A 257 5.58 2.06 53.18
CA ILE A 257 4.42 2.27 54.05
C ILE A 257 4.29 1.11 55.06
N PRO A 258 3.62 1.31 56.22
CA PRO A 258 3.34 0.21 57.14
C PRO A 258 2.61 -0.95 56.46
N GLY A 259 2.99 -2.19 56.79
CA GLY A 259 2.46 -3.40 56.14
C GLY A 259 3.19 -3.79 54.84
N TYR A 260 4.26 -3.09 54.49
CA TYR A 260 5.13 -3.41 53.36
C TYR A 260 6.59 -3.47 53.80
N GLU A 261 7.35 -4.36 53.17
CA GLU A 261 8.79 -4.55 53.36
C GLU A 261 9.54 -4.29 52.06
N ILE A 262 10.78 -3.80 52.17
CA ILE A 262 11.65 -3.52 51.02
C ILE A 262 12.04 -4.86 50.37
N SER A 263 11.96 -4.93 49.05
CA SER A 263 12.35 -6.11 48.28
C SER A 263 13.84 -6.43 48.46
N THR A 264 14.22 -7.68 48.19
CA THR A 264 15.63 -8.14 48.36
C THR A 264 16.62 -7.40 47.48
N ASP A 265 16.18 -6.89 46.33
CA ASP A 265 16.96 -6.08 45.41
C ASP A 265 16.86 -4.56 45.70
N GLY A 266 16.05 -4.15 46.68
CA GLY A 266 15.95 -2.77 47.14
C GLY A 266 15.17 -1.84 46.21
N THR A 267 14.44 -2.38 45.24
CA THR A 267 13.80 -1.61 44.15
C THR A 267 12.28 -1.45 44.33
N PHE A 268 11.64 -2.27 45.17
CA PHE A 268 10.19 -2.26 45.37
C PHE A 268 9.80 -2.41 46.85
N CYS A 269 8.53 -2.11 47.15
CA CYS A 269 7.87 -2.46 48.40
C CYS A 269 6.91 -3.64 48.17
N LEU A 270 7.07 -4.70 48.95
CA LEU A 270 6.22 -5.90 48.89
C LEU A 270 5.36 -5.97 50.15
N ALA A 271 4.08 -6.33 50.02
CA ALA A 271 3.21 -6.50 51.19
C ALA A 271 3.80 -7.57 52.12
N SER A 272 3.99 -7.25 53.40
CA SER A 272 4.45 -8.23 54.36
C SER A 272 3.33 -9.22 54.64
N HIS A 273 3.67 -10.51 54.66
CA HIS A 273 2.73 -11.64 54.74
C HIS A 273 2.04 -11.78 56.12
N GLY A 274 1.77 -10.66 56.79
CA GLY A 274 1.21 -10.56 58.14
C GLY A 274 -0.09 -9.76 58.26
N ILE A 275 -0.74 -9.37 57.15
CA ILE A 275 -2.04 -8.65 57.17
C ILE A 275 -3.08 -9.27 56.19
N LEU A 276 -2.97 -10.57 55.89
CA LEU A 276 -4.09 -11.33 55.27
C LEU A 276 -4.82 -12.23 56.26
N GLU A 277 -4.42 -12.26 57.53
CA GLU A 277 -5.21 -12.86 58.61
C GLU A 277 -5.21 -11.94 59.84
N GLN A 278 -6.18 -11.02 59.90
CA GLN A 278 -6.97 -10.73 61.11
C GLN A 278 -7.99 -9.61 60.85
N SER A 279 -9.27 -10.02 60.95
CA SER A 279 -10.50 -9.28 61.33
C SER A 279 -10.86 -7.98 60.61
#